data_AF-A0A8H4FH32-F1
#
_entry.id   AF-A0A8H4FH32-F1
#
_cell.length_a   1.000
_cell.length_b   1.000
_cell.length_c   1.000
_cell.angle_alpha   90.00
_cell.angle_beta   90.00
_cell.angle_gamma   90.00
#
_symmetry.space_group_name_H-M   'P 1'
#
loop_
_entity.id
_entity.type
_entity.pdbx_description
1 polymer ?
#
loop_
_entity_poly.entity_id
_entity_poly.type
_entity_poly.pdbx_seq_one_letter_code
_entity_poly.pdbx_strand_id
1 'polypeptide(L)'
;MSLENSGSSDPLAPYAVGATLKLLPHNHPTAPYGGPKYGWLGDEKQDQLSKSSIAHPSSYKPRPPGQKIKGEELTVKVLKLTRDSATDAPQGPLLLVCQVVKPPHIHDDNGEQVDKGDTIVAEVFDHKLYNTLALPFAPVMSSVYLADSGFSQLAGIYRRLHQKGKSAADDKVKLTGPSHIAPEYYGNWVIQHFPDNDPGKPPSRYVGAVLREDVQGPSIESVCLRHERDGLLPLRKIRPHADLDREVHLDKQTRLELMKQIIHGCVVHKRYHVEHEGPEARNYVITLRRNGKILKHPQAVQVDFEYTYLWDLTIWAKSTLKDHQNHLNISKLPHPLHPIELYDWDSLNDFAGWTPWDWSYGAHMREGMSLIHQWFIQPEVFGPKQEGPRYSLFATFDRINEMTALTSSLHLHSTGSQRSVGSEHSRSTGLSVRSRGRRVEGSGDTQEDDIPEDDDE
;
A
#
# COMPACT_ATOMS: atom_id res chain seq x y z
N MET A 1 -26.66 11.15 -30.81
CA MET A 1 -25.98 9.94 -30.34
C MET A 1 -26.97 9.16 -29.50
N SER A 2 -27.44 8.04 -30.01
CA SER A 2 -28.52 7.24 -29.46
C SER A 2 -27.99 6.41 -28.28
N LEU A 3 -28.43 6.73 -27.06
CA LEU A 3 -28.25 5.89 -25.87
C LEU A 3 -29.29 4.77 -25.92
N GLU A 4 -29.11 3.82 -26.84
CA GLU A 4 -30.00 2.65 -26.93
C GLU A 4 -29.38 1.44 -26.22
N ASN A 5 -30.09 0.98 -25.19
CA ASN A 5 -30.32 -0.43 -24.87
C ASN A 5 -29.11 -1.38 -25.02
N SER A 6 -28.17 -1.31 -24.10
CA SER A 6 -27.44 -2.51 -23.69
C SER A 6 -28.11 -3.02 -22.42
N GLY A 7 -28.64 -4.25 -22.45
CA GLY A 7 -29.18 -4.91 -21.28
C GLY A 7 -28.12 -4.97 -20.19
N SER A 8 -28.18 -4.01 -19.27
CA SER A 8 -27.24 -3.92 -18.16
C SER A 8 -27.57 -5.05 -17.19
N SER A 9 -26.99 -6.23 -17.45
CA SER A 9 -26.91 -7.29 -16.47
C SER A 9 -26.30 -6.71 -15.20
N ASP A 10 -26.99 -6.83 -14.07
CA ASP A 10 -26.51 -6.38 -12.76
C ASP A 10 -25.03 -6.80 -12.59
N PRO A 11 -24.08 -5.85 -12.48
CA PRO A 11 -22.66 -6.17 -12.42
C PRO A 11 -22.28 -6.94 -11.14
N LEU A 12 -23.18 -7.01 -10.15
CA LEU A 12 -23.01 -7.81 -8.94
C LEU A 12 -23.47 -9.26 -9.07
N ALA A 13 -24.30 -9.60 -10.06
CA ALA A 13 -24.85 -10.94 -10.21
C ALA A 13 -23.77 -12.06 -10.18
N PRO A 14 -22.58 -11.90 -10.79
CA PRO A 14 -21.52 -12.90 -10.70
C PRO A 14 -20.95 -13.13 -9.29
N TYR A 15 -21.17 -12.19 -8.36
CA TYR A 15 -20.63 -12.18 -7.00
C TYR A 15 -21.71 -12.38 -5.94
N ALA A 16 -22.90 -12.84 -6.33
CA ALA A 16 -24.01 -13.06 -5.41
C ALA A 16 -23.62 -14.05 -4.29
N VAL A 17 -24.23 -13.88 -3.11
CA VAL A 17 -24.05 -14.82 -2.00
C VAL A 17 -24.42 -16.24 -2.45
N GLY A 18 -23.53 -17.19 -2.16
CA GLY A 18 -23.63 -18.58 -2.59
C GLY A 18 -22.95 -18.87 -3.93
N ALA A 19 -22.56 -17.85 -4.70
CA ALA A 19 -21.81 -18.02 -5.94
C ALA A 19 -20.46 -18.70 -5.67
N THR A 20 -20.02 -19.54 -6.61
CA THR A 20 -18.72 -20.19 -6.56
C THR A 20 -17.79 -19.54 -7.56
N LEU A 21 -16.69 -18.97 -7.08
CA LEU A 21 -15.70 -18.27 -7.89
C LEU A 21 -14.49 -19.17 -8.11
N LYS A 22 -13.96 -19.15 -9.34
CA LYS A 22 -12.69 -19.81 -9.70
C LYS A 22 -11.61 -18.76 -9.85
N LEU A 23 -10.53 -18.96 -9.10
CA LEU A 23 -9.42 -18.05 -9.02
C LEU A 23 -8.16 -18.72 -9.57
N LEU A 24 -7.43 -17.98 -10.40
CA LEU A 24 -6.14 -18.37 -10.96
C LEU A 24 -5.06 -17.43 -10.40
N PRO A 25 -3.85 -17.91 -10.11
CA PRO A 25 -2.81 -17.07 -9.53
C PRO A 25 -2.37 -15.96 -10.50
N HIS A 26 -2.06 -14.79 -9.96
CA HIS A 26 -1.45 -13.65 -10.67
C HIS A 26 -0.18 -13.21 -9.96
N ASN A 27 0.92 -13.91 -10.23
CA ASN A 27 2.18 -13.76 -9.46
C ASN A 27 2.97 -12.48 -9.82
N HIS A 28 2.60 -11.84 -10.91
CA HIS A 28 3.32 -10.70 -11.45
C HIS A 28 2.36 -9.55 -11.78
N PRO A 29 1.58 -9.03 -10.83
CA PRO A 29 0.83 -7.80 -11.05
C PRO A 29 1.77 -6.69 -11.51
N THR A 30 1.26 -5.82 -12.37
CA THR A 30 1.97 -4.62 -12.80
C THR A 30 2.34 -3.78 -11.57
N ALA A 31 3.47 -3.08 -11.63
CA ALA A 31 3.81 -2.12 -10.59
C ALA A 31 2.69 -1.06 -10.46
N PRO A 32 2.41 -0.54 -9.26
CA PRO A 32 1.44 0.53 -9.09
C PRO A 32 1.70 1.67 -10.06
N TYR A 33 0.63 2.17 -10.68
CA TYR A 33 0.71 3.19 -11.70
C TYR A 33 -0.54 4.06 -11.63
N GLY A 34 -0.44 5.28 -12.14
CA GLY A 34 -1.58 6.19 -12.22
C GLY A 34 -1.92 6.95 -10.96
N GLY A 35 -2.86 7.89 -11.10
CA GLY A 35 -3.23 8.83 -10.04
C GLY A 35 -2.14 9.87 -9.71
N PRO A 36 -2.39 10.74 -8.72
CA PRO A 36 -1.48 11.84 -8.38
C PRO A 36 -0.08 11.38 -7.93
N LYS A 37 0.01 10.18 -7.34
CA LYS A 37 1.23 9.67 -6.69
C LYS A 37 2.21 9.02 -7.67
N TYR A 38 1.72 8.23 -8.62
CA TYR A 38 2.56 7.45 -9.53
C TYR A 38 2.77 8.12 -10.89
N GLY A 39 2.07 9.24 -11.12
CA GLY A 39 2.20 10.05 -12.32
C GLY A 39 1.35 9.52 -13.47
N TRP A 40 1.08 10.42 -14.41
CA TRP A 40 0.33 10.12 -15.62
C TRP A 40 1.24 9.42 -16.64
N LEU A 41 0.77 8.32 -17.24
CA LEU A 41 1.53 7.59 -18.27
C LEU A 41 1.42 8.25 -19.67
N GLY A 42 0.55 9.25 -19.81
CA GLY A 42 0.15 9.83 -21.09
C GLY A 42 -1.11 9.16 -21.66
N ASP A 43 -1.94 9.95 -22.32
CA ASP A 43 -3.28 9.53 -22.76
C ASP A 43 -3.22 8.30 -23.69
N GLU A 44 -2.28 8.28 -24.62
CA GLU A 44 -2.13 7.18 -25.58
C GLU A 44 -1.75 5.85 -24.90
N LYS A 45 -0.78 5.88 -23.98
CA LYS A 45 -0.37 4.67 -23.25
C LYS A 45 -1.48 4.18 -22.33
N GLN A 46 -2.22 5.10 -21.74
CA GLN A 46 -3.33 4.78 -20.86
C GLN A 46 -4.53 4.21 -21.61
N ASP A 47 -4.82 4.72 -22.79
CA ASP A 47 -5.84 4.17 -23.68
C ASP A 47 -5.45 2.77 -24.18
N GLN A 48 -4.18 2.57 -24.57
CA GLN A 48 -3.66 1.25 -24.93
C GLN A 48 -3.76 0.24 -23.78
N LEU A 49 -3.35 0.63 -22.57
CA LEU A 49 -3.48 -0.19 -21.36
C LEU A 49 -4.95 -0.51 -21.07
N SER A 50 -5.82 0.51 -21.08
CA SER A 50 -7.26 0.36 -20.83
C SER A 50 -7.88 -0.63 -21.82
N LYS A 51 -7.59 -0.49 -23.12
CA LYS A 51 -8.09 -1.41 -24.16
C LYS A 51 -7.64 -2.85 -23.92
N SER A 52 -6.39 -3.05 -23.50
CA SER A 52 -5.88 -4.39 -23.17
C SER A 52 -6.50 -4.95 -21.88
N SER A 53 -6.83 -4.08 -20.92
CA SER A 53 -7.28 -4.46 -19.59
C SER A 53 -8.79 -4.73 -19.46
N ILE A 54 -9.57 -4.50 -20.54
CA ILE A 54 -11.02 -4.79 -20.56
C ILE A 54 -11.28 -6.28 -20.31
N ALA A 55 -10.44 -7.14 -20.89
CA ALA A 55 -10.64 -8.59 -20.83
C ALA A 55 -9.92 -9.26 -19.65
N HIS A 56 -8.85 -8.66 -19.14
CA HIS A 56 -8.06 -9.18 -18.02
C HIS A 56 -7.23 -8.08 -17.36
N PRO A 57 -6.80 -8.22 -16.10
CA PRO A 57 -5.88 -7.25 -15.49
C PRO A 57 -4.59 -7.08 -16.29
N SER A 58 -3.92 -5.93 -16.13
CA SER A 58 -2.65 -5.67 -16.79
C SER A 58 -1.62 -6.74 -16.42
N SER A 59 -0.74 -7.04 -17.38
CA SER A 59 0.31 -8.08 -17.32
C SER A 59 -0.18 -9.53 -17.17
N TYR A 60 -1.47 -9.77 -16.87
CA TYR A 60 -2.03 -11.12 -16.89
C TYR A 60 -2.15 -11.62 -18.33
N LYS A 61 -1.68 -12.84 -18.57
CA LYS A 61 -1.80 -13.51 -19.88
C LYS A 61 -2.68 -14.74 -19.70
N PRO A 62 -3.97 -14.68 -20.09
CA PRO A 62 -4.84 -15.83 -20.05
C PRO A 62 -4.18 -17.00 -20.79
N ARG A 63 -4.25 -18.19 -20.18
CA ARG A 63 -3.71 -19.38 -20.83
C ARG A 63 -4.56 -19.76 -22.04
N PRO A 64 -3.96 -20.34 -23.10
CA PRO A 64 -4.71 -20.87 -24.22
C PRO A 64 -5.78 -21.86 -23.77
N PRO A 65 -6.95 -21.89 -24.42
CA PRO A 65 -7.99 -22.89 -24.16
C PRO A 65 -7.41 -24.31 -24.22
N GLY A 66 -7.66 -25.12 -23.19
CA GLY A 66 -7.19 -26.51 -23.10
C GLY A 66 -5.90 -26.72 -22.28
N GLN A 67 -5.14 -25.66 -21.99
CA GLN A 67 -3.96 -25.75 -21.13
C GLN A 67 -4.34 -25.56 -19.65
N LYS A 68 -4.80 -26.64 -19.01
CA LYS A 68 -5.06 -26.67 -17.56
C LYS A 68 -3.78 -27.07 -16.81
N ILE A 69 -3.26 -26.20 -15.95
CA ILE A 69 -2.29 -26.64 -14.95
C ILE A 69 -3.09 -27.19 -13.78
N LYS A 70 -3.06 -28.52 -13.64
CA LYS A 70 -3.69 -29.18 -12.49
C LYS A 70 -3.03 -28.66 -11.22
N GLY A 71 -3.82 -28.06 -10.35
CA GLY A 71 -3.42 -27.77 -8.98
C GLY A 71 -3.11 -26.32 -8.63
N GLU A 72 -3.19 -25.38 -9.56
CA GLU A 72 -3.01 -23.95 -9.23
C GLU A 72 -4.34 -23.23 -8.94
N GLU A 73 -5.47 -23.85 -9.26
CA GLU A 73 -6.78 -23.24 -9.15
C GLU A 73 -7.29 -23.23 -7.70
N LEU A 74 -7.64 -22.04 -7.20
CA LEU A 74 -8.37 -21.86 -5.96
C LEU A 74 -9.87 -21.74 -6.28
N THR A 75 -10.72 -22.43 -5.53
CA THR A 75 -12.18 -22.28 -5.62
C THR A 75 -12.74 -21.81 -4.29
N VAL A 76 -13.51 -20.74 -4.33
CA VAL A 76 -14.15 -20.16 -3.15
C VAL A 76 -15.65 -20.01 -3.34
N LYS A 77 -16.40 -20.01 -2.25
CA LYS A 77 -17.83 -19.72 -2.22
C LYS A 77 -18.07 -18.40 -1.50
N VAL A 78 -18.81 -17.49 -2.12
CA VAL A 78 -19.17 -16.20 -1.52
C VAL A 78 -20.16 -16.45 -0.36
N LEU A 79 -19.80 -16.01 0.84
CA LEU A 79 -20.65 -16.10 2.04
C LEU A 79 -21.38 -14.78 2.28
N LYS A 80 -20.69 -13.66 2.07
CA LYS A 80 -21.21 -12.32 2.30
C LYS A 80 -20.60 -11.36 1.30
N LEU A 81 -21.44 -10.43 0.85
CA LEU A 81 -21.02 -9.27 0.09
C LEU A 81 -21.01 -8.09 1.07
N THR A 82 -19.84 -7.47 1.24
CA THR A 82 -19.68 -6.25 2.05
C THR A 82 -19.51 -5.09 1.09
N ARG A 83 -20.50 -4.20 1.08
CA ARG A 83 -20.33 -2.83 0.61
C ARG A 83 -20.27 -1.95 1.83
N ASP A 84 -19.43 -0.94 1.82
CA ASP A 84 -19.61 0.14 2.76
C ASP A 84 -20.98 0.78 2.45
N SER A 85 -21.90 0.71 3.41
CA SER A 85 -23.24 1.28 3.25
C SER A 85 -23.25 2.78 3.44
N ALA A 86 -22.15 3.38 3.94
CA ALA A 86 -22.05 4.80 4.22
C ALA A 86 -21.77 5.65 2.97
N THR A 87 -21.27 5.05 1.89
CA THR A 87 -21.00 5.72 0.64
C THR A 87 -21.97 5.23 -0.43
N ASP A 88 -22.99 6.03 -0.74
CA ASP A 88 -23.83 5.84 -1.95
C ASP A 88 -23.02 5.93 -3.28
N ALA A 89 -21.69 6.05 -3.20
CA ALA A 89 -20.78 6.09 -4.32
C ALA A 89 -20.11 4.71 -4.55
N PRO A 90 -20.28 4.09 -5.72
CA PRO A 90 -19.63 2.83 -6.09
C PRO A 90 -18.16 3.09 -6.50
N GLN A 91 -17.36 3.60 -5.58
CA GLN A 91 -15.93 3.85 -5.83
C GLN A 91 -15.11 2.93 -4.93
N GLY A 92 -14.44 1.95 -5.54
CA GLY A 92 -13.53 1.06 -4.84
C GLY A 92 -13.75 -0.43 -5.12
N PRO A 93 -12.88 -1.29 -4.56
CA PRO A 93 -12.99 -2.73 -4.72
C PRO A 93 -14.24 -3.29 -4.03
N LEU A 94 -14.82 -4.33 -4.61
CA LEU A 94 -15.88 -5.09 -3.96
C LEU A 94 -15.28 -6.07 -2.96
N LEU A 95 -15.69 -5.95 -1.70
CA LEU A 95 -15.24 -6.85 -0.63
C LEU A 95 -16.17 -8.06 -0.52
N LEU A 96 -15.62 -9.26 -0.70
CA LEU A 96 -16.34 -10.52 -0.57
C LEU A 96 -15.75 -11.35 0.56
N VAL A 97 -16.58 -11.71 1.54
CA VAL A 97 -16.21 -12.76 2.51
C VAL A 97 -16.50 -14.10 1.87
N CYS A 98 -15.48 -14.94 1.79
CA CYS A 98 -15.46 -16.17 1.01
C CYS A 98 -15.03 -17.35 1.87
N GLN A 99 -15.63 -18.52 1.64
CA GLN A 99 -15.14 -19.79 2.17
C GLN A 99 -14.31 -20.52 1.11
N VAL A 100 -13.13 -21.01 1.48
CA VAL A 100 -12.31 -21.84 0.60
C VAL A 100 -12.95 -23.22 0.44
N VAL A 101 -13.40 -23.53 -0.77
CA VAL A 101 -14.02 -24.83 -1.12
C VAL A 101 -12.96 -25.83 -1.57
N LYS A 102 -12.00 -25.36 -2.36
CA LYS A 102 -10.88 -26.14 -2.88
C LYS A 102 -9.62 -25.26 -2.88
N PRO A 103 -8.64 -25.52 -1.99
CA PRO A 103 -7.38 -24.79 -2.01
C PRO A 103 -6.51 -25.19 -3.21
N PRO A 104 -5.54 -24.35 -3.61
CA PRO A 104 -4.54 -24.75 -4.58
C PRO A 104 -3.71 -25.93 -4.05
N HIS A 105 -3.34 -26.86 -4.93
CA HIS A 105 -2.47 -27.99 -4.61
C HIS A 105 -0.97 -27.64 -4.68
N ILE A 106 -0.61 -26.58 -5.42
CA ILE A 106 0.77 -26.13 -5.57
C ILE A 106 1.01 -24.97 -4.61
N HIS A 107 2.05 -25.09 -3.80
CA HIS A 107 2.55 -23.97 -3.00
C HIS A 107 3.23 -22.99 -3.96
N ASP A 108 2.69 -21.79 -4.06
CA ASP A 108 3.24 -20.70 -4.85
C ASP A 108 3.87 -19.66 -3.91
N ASP A 109 4.78 -18.84 -4.43
CA ASP A 109 5.33 -17.68 -3.73
C ASP A 109 4.32 -16.51 -3.71
N ASN A 110 3.07 -16.76 -4.13
CA ASN A 110 2.01 -15.77 -4.25
C ASN A 110 1.53 -15.25 -2.88
N GLY A 111 1.61 -16.03 -1.80
CA GLY A 111 1.17 -15.62 -0.46
C GLY A 111 1.27 -16.75 0.57
N GLU A 112 0.60 -16.62 1.71
CA GLU A 112 0.40 -17.75 2.62
C GLU A 112 -0.59 -18.78 2.06
N GLN A 113 -0.39 -20.03 2.47
CA GLN A 113 -1.28 -21.11 2.11
C GLN A 113 -2.64 -20.94 2.78
N VAL A 114 -3.69 -21.30 2.05
CA VAL A 114 -5.07 -21.41 2.55
C VAL A 114 -5.51 -22.85 2.54
N ASP A 115 -6.30 -23.24 3.53
CA ASP A 115 -6.85 -24.57 3.68
C ASP A 115 -8.34 -24.62 3.34
N LYS A 116 -8.83 -25.84 3.09
CA LYS A 116 -10.26 -26.05 2.84
C LYS A 116 -11.06 -25.68 4.10
N GLY A 117 -12.06 -24.82 3.92
CA GLY A 117 -12.94 -24.35 4.99
C GLY A 117 -12.53 -23.00 5.56
N ASP A 118 -11.32 -22.52 5.26
CA ASP A 118 -10.86 -21.19 5.69
C ASP A 118 -11.79 -20.10 5.19
N THR A 119 -11.97 -19.07 6.01
CA THR A 119 -12.71 -17.87 5.66
C THR A 119 -11.72 -16.75 5.33
N ILE A 120 -11.87 -16.18 4.14
CA ILE A 120 -10.97 -15.15 3.60
C ILE A 120 -11.78 -13.98 3.06
N VAL A 121 -11.13 -12.83 2.89
CA VAL A 121 -11.68 -11.69 2.15
C VAL A 121 -11.04 -11.63 0.76
N ALA A 122 -11.88 -11.52 -0.27
CA ALA A 122 -11.46 -11.19 -1.61
C ALA A 122 -11.82 -9.74 -1.93
N GLU A 123 -10.81 -8.91 -2.20
CA GLU A 123 -10.99 -7.55 -2.70
C GLU A 123 -10.97 -7.58 -4.22
N VAL A 124 -12.13 -7.34 -4.83
CA VAL A 124 -12.38 -7.56 -6.26
C VAL A 124 -12.38 -6.24 -7.03
N PHE A 125 -11.51 -6.14 -8.02
CA PHE A 125 -11.28 -4.95 -8.83
C PHE A 125 -11.91 -5.10 -10.22
N ASP A 126 -13.24 -5.09 -10.25
CA ASP A 126 -14.02 -5.25 -11.48
C ASP A 126 -14.38 -3.88 -12.07
N HIS A 127 -13.87 -3.55 -13.25
CA HIS A 127 -14.17 -2.27 -13.93
C HIS A 127 -15.66 -1.97 -14.14
N LYS A 128 -16.54 -2.99 -14.11
CA LYS A 128 -18.00 -2.80 -14.18
C LYS A 128 -18.60 -2.25 -12.89
N LEU A 129 -17.84 -2.27 -11.79
CA LEU A 129 -18.21 -1.74 -10.48
C LEU A 129 -17.68 -0.33 -10.24
N TYR A 130 -16.86 0.21 -11.16
CA TYR A 130 -16.29 1.54 -11.07
C TYR A 130 -17.02 2.49 -12.02
N ASN A 131 -17.28 3.71 -11.55
CA ASN A 131 -17.70 4.80 -12.41
C ASN A 131 -16.49 5.48 -13.05
N THR A 132 -16.65 5.97 -14.28
CA THR A 132 -15.66 6.87 -14.89
C THR A 132 -15.54 8.13 -14.03
N LEU A 133 -14.30 8.47 -13.64
CA LEU A 133 -14.04 9.64 -12.81
C LEU A 133 -13.60 10.81 -13.71
N ALA A 134 -14.37 11.90 -13.67
CA ALA A 134 -14.05 13.16 -14.34
C ALA A 134 -13.85 14.24 -13.28
N LEU A 135 -12.61 14.66 -13.06
CA LEU A 135 -12.28 15.74 -12.14
C LEU A 135 -12.04 17.03 -12.96
N PRO A 136 -12.40 18.22 -12.45
CA PRO A 136 -12.29 19.49 -13.19
C PRO A 136 -10.87 19.83 -13.68
N PHE A 137 -9.85 19.25 -13.06
CA PHE A 137 -8.43 19.54 -13.33
C PHE A 137 -7.57 18.26 -13.49
N ALA A 138 -8.19 17.11 -13.73
CA ALA A 138 -7.46 15.88 -14.01
C ALA A 138 -7.98 15.21 -15.27
N PRO A 139 -7.14 14.42 -15.96
CA PRO A 139 -7.60 13.59 -17.06
C PRO A 139 -8.78 12.70 -16.66
N VAL A 140 -9.72 12.48 -17.58
CA VAL A 140 -10.82 11.54 -17.36
C VAL A 140 -10.26 10.13 -17.19
N MET A 141 -10.49 9.54 -16.03
CA MET A 141 -10.03 8.19 -15.72
C MET A 141 -11.13 7.18 -16.03
N SER A 142 -10.87 6.29 -17.00
CA SER A 142 -11.79 5.21 -17.34
C SER A 142 -11.97 4.24 -16.18
N SER A 143 -13.14 3.60 -16.09
CA SER A 143 -13.40 2.59 -15.04
C SER A 143 -12.44 1.40 -15.10
N VAL A 144 -11.97 1.03 -16.31
CA VAL A 144 -10.97 -0.02 -16.52
C VAL A 144 -9.63 0.37 -15.90
N TYR A 145 -9.21 1.61 -16.11
CA TYR A 145 -7.99 2.13 -15.53
C TYR A 145 -8.08 2.16 -14.00
N LEU A 146 -9.18 2.69 -13.43
CA LEU A 146 -9.36 2.79 -11.98
C LEU A 146 -9.32 1.42 -11.29
N ALA A 147 -9.98 0.42 -11.88
CA ALA A 147 -9.96 -0.95 -11.36
C ALA A 147 -8.56 -1.55 -11.40
N ASP A 148 -7.87 -1.43 -12.54
CA ASP A 148 -6.55 -2.06 -12.71
C ASP A 148 -5.43 -1.34 -11.94
N SER A 149 -5.49 -0.02 -11.82
CA SER A 149 -4.56 0.76 -10.98
C SER A 149 -4.75 0.45 -9.50
N GLY A 150 -6.01 0.39 -9.02
CA GLY A 150 -6.34 0.00 -7.65
C GLY A 150 -5.86 -1.41 -7.31
N PHE A 151 -6.08 -2.37 -8.23
CA PHE A 151 -5.57 -3.72 -8.09
C PHE A 151 -4.04 -3.74 -7.97
N SER A 152 -3.35 -3.06 -8.88
CA SER A 152 -1.88 -3.01 -8.93
C SER A 152 -1.29 -2.37 -7.67
N GLN A 153 -1.93 -1.31 -7.16
CA GLN A 153 -1.56 -0.63 -5.92
C GLN A 153 -1.67 -1.56 -4.71
N LEU A 154 -2.85 -2.13 -4.48
CA LEU A 154 -3.08 -2.99 -3.32
C LEU A 154 -2.22 -4.26 -3.36
N ALA A 155 -2.14 -4.90 -4.54
CA ALA A 155 -1.28 -6.05 -4.76
C ALA A 155 0.19 -5.73 -4.48
N GLY A 156 0.67 -4.56 -4.93
CA GLY A 156 2.02 -4.07 -4.65
C GLY A 156 2.30 -3.92 -3.15
N ILE A 157 1.36 -3.31 -2.41
CA ILE A 157 1.48 -3.10 -0.96
C ILE A 157 1.57 -4.42 -0.21
N TYR A 158 0.61 -5.32 -0.40
CA TYR A 158 0.62 -6.61 0.29
C TYR A 158 1.85 -7.45 -0.08
N ARG A 159 2.25 -7.47 -1.36
CA ARG A 159 3.48 -8.15 -1.76
C ARG A 159 4.70 -7.57 -1.06
N ARG A 160 4.83 -6.24 -0.96
CA ARG A 160 5.96 -5.59 -0.25
C ARG A 160 5.99 -5.99 1.22
N LEU A 161 4.83 -6.04 1.88
CA LEU A 161 4.71 -6.44 3.29
C LEU A 161 4.89 -7.95 3.51
N HIS A 162 4.63 -8.78 2.48
CA HIS A 162 4.75 -10.23 2.57
C HIS A 162 6.09 -10.80 2.08
N GLN A 163 6.89 -10.01 1.36
CA GLN A 163 8.09 -10.46 0.65
C GLN A 163 9.03 -11.33 1.51
N LYS A 164 8.97 -12.64 1.27
CA LYS A 164 9.92 -13.61 1.80
C LYS A 164 11.27 -13.37 1.11
N GLY A 165 12.27 -12.90 1.87
CA GLY A 165 13.61 -12.61 1.35
C GLY A 165 14.21 -13.79 0.58
N LYS A 166 14.93 -13.50 -0.51
CA LYS A 166 15.55 -14.51 -1.39
C LYS A 166 16.91 -15.01 -0.91
N SER A 167 17.49 -14.37 0.12
CA SER A 167 18.82 -14.70 0.66
C SER A 167 18.79 -14.68 2.20
N ALA A 168 19.68 -15.44 2.83
CA ALA A 168 19.86 -15.47 4.29
C ALA A 168 20.38 -14.13 4.88
N ALA A 169 20.84 -13.21 4.02
CA ALA A 169 21.28 -11.86 4.39
C ALA A 169 20.21 -10.78 4.17
N ASP A 170 19.12 -11.09 3.46
CA ASP A 170 17.96 -10.21 3.34
C ASP A 170 16.95 -10.63 4.41
N ASP A 171 16.77 -9.80 5.44
CA ASP A 171 15.76 -10.01 6.46
C ASP A 171 14.43 -10.37 5.79
N LYS A 172 13.91 -11.59 6.05
CA LYS A 172 12.62 -12.03 5.52
C LYS A 172 11.54 -11.07 6.03
N VAL A 173 10.97 -10.26 5.13
CA VAL A 173 9.92 -9.31 5.47
C VAL A 173 8.59 -10.06 5.47
N LYS A 174 8.20 -10.59 6.63
CA LYS A 174 6.82 -11.04 6.86
C LYS A 174 6.17 -10.06 7.83
N LEU A 175 5.45 -9.09 7.28
CA LEU A 175 4.71 -8.05 8.00
C LEU A 175 3.19 -8.19 7.85
N THR A 176 2.74 -9.33 7.34
CA THR A 176 1.32 -9.72 7.26
C THR A 176 1.00 -10.76 8.32
N GLY A 177 -0.22 -10.76 8.84
CA GLY A 177 -0.72 -11.80 9.74
C GLY A 177 -0.69 -11.46 11.23
N PRO A 178 -0.87 -12.46 12.13
CA PRO A 178 -1.32 -12.23 13.52
C PRO A 178 -0.45 -11.31 14.39
N SER A 179 0.83 -11.13 14.09
CA SER A 179 1.73 -10.24 14.84
C SER A 179 1.79 -8.80 14.30
N HIS A 180 1.10 -8.52 13.20
CA HIS A 180 1.22 -7.27 12.47
C HIS A 180 -0.13 -6.58 12.29
N ILE A 181 -0.09 -5.28 12.05
CA ILE A 181 -1.29 -4.50 11.77
C ILE A 181 -1.88 -4.85 10.40
N ALA A 182 -1.09 -5.40 9.47
CA ALA A 182 -1.61 -5.87 8.20
C ALA A 182 -2.25 -7.29 8.34
N PRO A 183 -3.41 -7.53 7.70
CA PRO A 183 -4.03 -8.86 7.57
C PRO A 183 -3.05 -9.87 6.96
N GLU A 184 -3.21 -11.17 7.26
CA GLU A 184 -2.44 -12.21 6.55
C GLU A 184 -2.75 -12.15 5.05
N TYR A 185 -1.73 -12.26 4.21
CA TYR A 185 -1.87 -12.13 2.76
C TYR A 185 -1.87 -13.50 2.10
N TYR A 186 -2.89 -13.77 1.28
CA TYR A 186 -3.09 -15.04 0.58
C TYR A 186 -2.89 -14.94 -0.93
N GLY A 187 -2.30 -13.84 -1.40
CA GLY A 187 -1.86 -13.67 -2.78
C GLY A 187 -2.75 -12.83 -3.67
N ASN A 188 -2.26 -12.59 -4.89
CA ASN A 188 -3.04 -11.95 -5.95
C ASN A 188 -3.56 -13.00 -6.92
N TRP A 189 -4.78 -12.78 -7.37
CA TRP A 189 -5.52 -13.73 -8.14
C TRP A 189 -6.27 -13.03 -9.25
N VAL A 190 -6.72 -13.81 -10.23
CA VAL A 190 -7.75 -13.39 -11.16
C VAL A 190 -8.97 -14.28 -11.05
N ILE A 191 -10.15 -13.68 -10.96
CA ILE A 191 -11.43 -14.35 -11.02
C ILE A 191 -11.78 -14.56 -12.48
N GLN A 192 -12.02 -15.81 -12.87
CA GLN A 192 -12.40 -16.17 -14.23
C GLN A 192 -13.93 -16.19 -14.38
N HIS A 193 -14.45 -15.28 -15.20
CA HIS A 193 -15.85 -15.26 -15.61
C HIS A 193 -15.99 -15.92 -16.98
N PHE A 194 -16.76 -17.00 -17.04
CA PHE A 194 -17.13 -17.62 -18.31
C PHE A 194 -18.38 -16.92 -18.86
N PRO A 195 -18.40 -16.54 -20.15
CA PRO A 195 -19.67 -16.20 -20.76
C PRO A 195 -20.58 -17.43 -20.71
N ASP A 196 -21.89 -17.23 -20.56
CA ASP A 196 -22.86 -18.24 -20.96
C ASP A 196 -22.50 -18.67 -22.39
N ASN A 197 -22.58 -19.97 -22.70
CA ASN A 197 -22.16 -20.63 -23.96
C ASN A 197 -22.92 -20.10 -25.20
N ASP A 198 -22.82 -18.82 -25.47
CA ASP A 198 -23.58 -18.09 -26.47
C ASP A 198 -22.61 -17.72 -27.61
N PRO A 199 -22.76 -18.33 -28.79
CA PRO A 199 -21.86 -18.09 -29.91
C PRO A 199 -21.95 -16.61 -30.33
N GLY A 200 -20.88 -15.85 -30.07
CA GLY A 200 -20.78 -14.42 -30.35
C GLY A 200 -20.47 -13.56 -29.13
N LYS A 201 -20.53 -14.10 -27.90
CA LYS A 201 -20.08 -13.37 -26.70
C LYS A 201 -18.55 -13.28 -26.63
N PRO A 202 -18.01 -12.18 -26.07
CA PRO A 202 -16.58 -11.99 -25.93
C PRO A 202 -15.94 -13.12 -25.13
N PRO A 203 -14.62 -13.35 -25.33
CA PRO A 203 -13.87 -14.37 -24.60
C PRO A 203 -14.01 -14.19 -23.08
N SER A 204 -13.72 -15.26 -22.32
CA SER A 204 -13.71 -15.24 -20.85
C SER A 204 -13.08 -13.97 -20.31
N ARG A 205 -13.77 -13.34 -19.35
CA ARG A 205 -13.31 -12.12 -18.71
C ARG A 205 -12.61 -12.47 -17.41
N TYR A 206 -11.47 -11.84 -17.15
CA TYR A 206 -10.69 -12.02 -15.94
C TYR A 206 -10.73 -10.73 -15.13
N VAL A 207 -10.87 -10.85 -13.81
CA VAL A 207 -10.99 -9.71 -12.89
C VAL A 207 -9.94 -9.86 -11.80
N GLY A 208 -9.18 -8.79 -11.50
CA GLY A 208 -8.15 -8.82 -10.47
C GLY A 208 -8.75 -8.95 -9.08
N ALA A 209 -8.12 -9.75 -8.23
CA ALA A 209 -8.51 -9.89 -6.84
C ALA A 209 -7.29 -10.02 -5.92
N VAL A 210 -7.34 -9.39 -4.76
CA VAL A 210 -6.36 -9.57 -3.68
C VAL A 210 -7.04 -10.37 -2.57
N LEU A 211 -6.40 -11.46 -2.12
CA LEU A 211 -6.93 -12.29 -1.04
C LEU A 211 -6.18 -12.03 0.26
N ARG A 212 -6.94 -11.89 1.34
CA ARG A 212 -6.39 -11.66 2.68
C ARG A 212 -7.23 -12.29 3.78
N GLU A 213 -6.71 -12.28 5.00
CA GLU A 213 -7.41 -12.69 6.22
C GLU A 213 -8.76 -11.98 6.39
N ASP A 214 -9.79 -12.75 6.75
CA ASP A 214 -11.05 -12.22 7.25
C ASP A 214 -10.89 -11.78 8.71
N VAL A 215 -10.64 -10.48 8.88
CA VAL A 215 -10.48 -9.87 10.20
C VAL A 215 -11.84 -9.42 10.70
N GLN A 216 -12.40 -10.17 11.63
CA GLN A 216 -13.68 -9.86 12.25
C GLN A 216 -13.52 -8.96 13.46
N GLY A 217 -14.42 -7.98 13.58
CA GLY A 217 -14.46 -7.03 14.68
C GLY A 217 -15.04 -5.69 14.21
N PRO A 218 -15.38 -4.79 15.13
CA PRO A 218 -15.80 -3.45 14.78
C PRO A 218 -14.57 -2.57 14.47
N SER A 219 -14.73 -1.60 13.57
CA SER A 219 -13.72 -0.56 13.35
C SER A 219 -13.64 0.37 14.56
N ILE A 220 -12.51 1.04 14.76
CA ILE A 220 -12.35 2.05 15.81
C ILE A 220 -13.42 3.14 15.65
N GLU A 221 -13.68 3.58 14.42
CA GLU A 221 -14.74 4.55 14.11
C GLU A 221 -16.12 4.06 14.58
N SER A 222 -16.49 2.81 14.25
CA SER A 222 -17.83 2.27 14.54
C SER A 222 -18.12 2.08 16.04
N VAL A 223 -17.09 2.05 16.88
CA VAL A 223 -17.23 1.95 18.34
C VAL A 223 -17.09 3.30 19.04
N CYS A 224 -17.15 4.38 18.27
CA CYS A 224 -17.11 5.74 18.77
C CYS A 224 -18.34 6.51 18.28
N LEU A 225 -18.76 7.50 19.06
CA LEU A 225 -19.59 8.59 18.55
C LEU A 225 -18.65 9.71 18.10
N ARG A 226 -18.76 10.18 16.85
CA ARG A 226 -17.97 11.31 16.38
C ARG A 226 -18.67 12.62 16.76
N HIS A 227 -18.00 13.43 17.56
CA HIS A 227 -18.42 14.78 17.92
C HIS A 227 -17.62 15.80 17.11
N GLU A 228 -18.29 16.80 16.53
CA GLU A 228 -17.67 17.79 15.62
C GLU A 228 -16.48 18.51 16.26
N ARG A 229 -16.51 18.72 17.57
CA ARG A 229 -15.46 19.42 18.31
C ARG A 229 -14.52 18.50 19.06
N ASP A 230 -15.01 17.39 19.61
CA ASP A 230 -14.27 16.54 20.56
C ASP A 230 -13.72 15.25 19.91
N GLY A 231 -13.88 15.10 18.60
CA GLY A 231 -13.46 13.92 17.87
C GLY A 231 -14.22 12.66 18.28
N LEU A 232 -13.51 11.55 18.45
CA LEU A 232 -14.02 10.24 18.81
C LEU A 232 -14.35 10.14 20.30
N LEU A 233 -15.61 9.81 20.59
CA LEU A 233 -16.09 9.46 21.93
C LEU A 233 -16.28 7.94 22.01
N PRO A 234 -15.29 7.18 22.52
CA PRO A 234 -15.34 5.72 22.51
C PRO A 234 -16.42 5.17 23.45
N LEU A 235 -17.09 4.10 23.02
CA LEU A 235 -17.92 3.27 23.90
C LEU A 235 -17.09 2.75 25.07
N ARG A 236 -17.72 2.53 26.24
CA ARG A 236 -16.98 2.04 27.42
C ARG A 236 -16.41 0.64 27.25
N LYS A 237 -17.14 -0.21 26.52
CA LYS A 237 -16.78 -1.61 26.28
C LYS A 237 -17.41 -2.09 24.99
N ILE A 238 -16.78 -3.08 24.36
CA ILE A 238 -17.24 -3.69 23.12
C ILE A 238 -17.11 -5.21 23.21
N ARG A 239 -17.85 -5.91 22.35
CA ARG A 239 -17.69 -7.36 22.14
C ARG A 239 -17.33 -7.58 20.67
N PRO A 240 -16.02 -7.67 20.34
CA PRO A 240 -15.60 -7.72 18.94
C PRO A 240 -16.12 -8.95 18.18
N HIS A 241 -16.33 -10.05 18.88
CA HIS A 241 -16.78 -11.33 18.32
C HIS A 241 -18.04 -11.79 19.07
N ALA A 242 -19.17 -11.91 18.37
CA ALA A 242 -20.45 -12.26 19.00
C ALA A 242 -20.45 -13.64 19.65
N ASP A 243 -19.62 -14.56 19.14
CA ASP A 243 -19.46 -15.93 19.63
C ASP A 243 -18.44 -16.08 20.77
N LEU A 244 -17.69 -15.01 21.10
CA LEU A 244 -16.79 -14.99 22.25
C LEU A 244 -17.46 -14.31 23.44
N ASP A 245 -17.51 -15.02 24.58
CA ASP A 245 -17.90 -14.44 25.86
C ASP A 245 -16.74 -13.64 26.49
N ARG A 246 -16.21 -12.67 25.72
CA ARG A 246 -15.11 -11.80 26.13
C ARG A 246 -15.38 -10.38 25.66
N GLU A 247 -15.39 -9.46 26.61
CA GLU A 247 -15.53 -8.03 26.36
C GLU A 247 -14.17 -7.34 26.39
N VAL A 248 -14.02 -6.28 25.60
CA VAL A 248 -12.87 -5.38 25.62
C VAL A 248 -13.34 -4.07 26.24
N HIS A 249 -12.73 -3.68 27.36
CA HIS A 249 -12.94 -2.37 27.95
C HIS A 249 -12.09 -1.34 27.19
N LEU A 250 -12.71 -0.29 26.67
CA LEU A 250 -12.01 0.78 25.94
C LEU A 250 -11.60 1.91 26.89
N ASP A 251 -10.98 1.54 28.02
CA ASP A 251 -10.38 2.51 28.93
C ASP A 251 -9.15 3.19 28.30
N LYS A 252 -8.62 4.20 28.98
CA LYS A 252 -7.45 4.97 28.49
C LYS A 252 -6.27 4.05 28.16
N GLN A 253 -5.99 3.05 29.00
CA GLN A 253 -4.83 2.17 28.80
C GLN A 253 -4.99 1.30 27.56
N THR A 254 -6.16 0.68 27.37
CA THR A 254 -6.43 -0.19 26.23
C THR A 254 -6.43 0.59 24.92
N ARG A 255 -7.00 1.81 24.91
CA ARG A 255 -6.97 2.68 23.73
C ARG A 255 -5.55 3.09 23.35
N LEU A 256 -4.72 3.45 24.33
CA LEU A 256 -3.32 3.81 24.10
C LEU A 256 -2.48 2.60 23.65
N GLU A 257 -2.76 1.39 24.14
CA GLU A 257 -2.07 0.19 23.66
C GLU A 257 -2.44 -0.14 22.20
N LEU A 258 -3.72 0.00 21.82
CA LEU A 258 -4.14 -0.15 20.43
C LEU A 258 -3.51 0.93 19.53
N MET A 259 -3.47 2.17 20.01
CA MET A 259 -2.80 3.29 19.30
C MET A 259 -1.30 3.01 19.10
N LYS A 260 -0.63 2.49 20.13
CA LYS A 260 0.78 2.09 20.06
C LYS A 260 1.01 1.03 18.99
N GLN A 261 0.13 0.04 18.87
CA GLN A 261 0.21 -0.98 17.82
C GLN A 261 0.10 -0.37 16.42
N ILE A 262 -0.87 0.54 16.22
CA ILE A 262 -1.09 1.25 14.94
C ILE A 262 0.15 2.05 14.55
N ILE A 263 0.61 2.94 15.42
CA ILE A 263 1.77 3.80 15.17
C ILE A 263 3.01 2.96 14.90
N HIS A 264 3.26 1.93 15.72
CA HIS A 264 4.39 1.03 15.50
C HIS A 264 4.33 0.37 14.13
N GLY A 265 3.17 -0.17 13.75
CA GLY A 265 2.97 -0.83 12.48
C GLY A 265 3.22 0.11 11.29
N CYS A 266 2.68 1.33 11.32
CA CYS A 266 2.89 2.33 10.27
C CYS A 266 4.37 2.72 10.13
N VAL A 267 5.07 2.92 11.25
CA VAL A 267 6.51 3.19 11.26
C VAL A 267 7.31 2.04 10.65
N VAL A 268 6.96 0.79 10.98
CA VAL A 268 7.61 -0.40 10.40
C VAL A 268 7.33 -0.47 8.91
N HIS A 269 6.09 -0.26 8.47
CA HIS A 269 5.70 -0.23 7.06
C HIS A 269 6.48 0.82 6.26
N LYS A 270 6.67 2.02 6.82
CA LYS A 270 7.40 3.12 6.18
C LYS A 270 8.85 2.77 5.85
N ARG A 271 9.51 1.94 6.68
CA ARG A 271 10.85 1.40 6.39
C ARG A 271 10.88 0.57 5.10
N TYR A 272 9.76 -0.05 4.73
CA TYR A 272 9.62 -0.82 3.49
C TYR A 272 8.96 -0.01 2.37
N HIS A 273 8.99 1.32 2.49
CA HIS A 273 8.37 2.29 1.59
C HIS A 273 6.85 2.14 1.45
N VAL A 274 6.18 1.52 2.41
CA VAL A 274 4.73 1.50 2.46
C VAL A 274 4.30 2.72 3.29
N GLU A 275 3.80 3.74 2.60
CA GLU A 275 3.39 5.02 3.20
C GLU A 275 1.87 5.10 3.30
N HIS A 276 1.38 5.51 4.46
CA HIS A 276 -0.04 5.74 4.73
C HIS A 276 -0.28 7.26 4.75
N GLU A 277 -1.24 7.80 3.99
CA GLU A 277 -1.62 9.23 4.06
C GLU A 277 -2.39 9.57 5.35
N GLY A 278 -1.74 9.36 6.49
CA GLY A 278 -2.37 9.43 7.79
C GLY A 278 -3.14 8.14 8.12
N PRO A 279 -3.01 7.62 9.35
CA PRO A 279 -3.89 6.55 9.80
C PRO A 279 -5.29 7.14 10.09
N GLU A 280 -6.34 6.47 9.62
CA GLU A 280 -7.74 6.84 9.91
C GLU A 280 -8.42 5.75 10.74
N ALA A 281 -9.19 6.13 11.75
CA ALA A 281 -9.85 5.23 12.69
C ALA A 281 -10.78 4.22 12.01
N ARG A 282 -11.45 4.60 10.91
CA ARG A 282 -12.33 3.70 10.14
C ARG A 282 -11.59 2.53 9.50
N ASN A 283 -10.30 2.69 9.22
CA ASN A 283 -9.49 1.69 8.52
C ASN A 283 -8.93 0.62 9.46
N TYR A 284 -9.08 0.77 10.79
CA TYR A 284 -8.57 -0.18 11.78
C TYR A 284 -9.70 -0.92 12.50
N VAL A 285 -9.66 -2.25 12.45
CA VAL A 285 -10.56 -3.14 13.18
C VAL A 285 -9.92 -3.58 14.50
N ILE A 286 -10.71 -3.56 15.57
CA ILE A 286 -10.32 -4.13 16.87
C ILE A 286 -10.77 -5.59 16.91
N THR A 287 -9.84 -6.51 17.13
CA THR A 287 -10.13 -7.95 17.17
C THR A 287 -9.52 -8.66 18.38
N LEU A 288 -10.18 -9.74 18.82
CA LEU A 288 -9.66 -10.75 19.75
C LEU A 288 -9.39 -12.10 19.06
N ARG A 289 -9.43 -12.16 17.72
CA ARG A 289 -9.22 -13.38 16.94
C ARG A 289 -8.48 -13.07 15.64
N ARG A 290 -7.43 -13.85 15.35
CA ARG A 290 -6.67 -13.81 14.09
C ARG A 290 -6.41 -15.24 13.62
N ASN A 291 -6.65 -15.55 12.36
CA ASN A 291 -6.46 -16.89 11.77
C ASN A 291 -6.97 -18.04 12.67
N GLY A 292 -8.21 -17.92 13.18
CA GLY A 292 -8.83 -18.92 14.06
C GLY A 292 -8.33 -18.96 15.51
N LYS A 293 -7.26 -18.23 15.86
CA LYS A 293 -6.69 -18.19 17.21
C LYS A 293 -7.26 -17.04 18.02
N ILE A 294 -7.71 -17.32 19.24
CA ILE A 294 -8.15 -16.30 20.20
C ILE A 294 -6.92 -15.64 20.82
N LEU A 295 -6.86 -14.31 20.75
CA LEU A 295 -5.77 -13.49 21.27
C LEU A 295 -5.93 -13.24 22.77
N LYS A 296 -4.82 -13.13 23.49
CA LYS A 296 -4.83 -12.74 24.91
C LYS A 296 -5.27 -11.29 25.09
N HIS A 297 -4.77 -10.40 24.25
CA HIS A 297 -5.05 -8.96 24.26
C HIS A 297 -5.70 -8.53 22.93
N PRO A 298 -6.52 -7.46 22.93
CA PRO A 298 -7.08 -6.94 21.68
C PRO A 298 -5.97 -6.42 20.77
N GLN A 299 -6.17 -6.58 19.47
CA GLN A 299 -5.26 -6.11 18.45
C GLN A 299 -5.97 -5.15 17.49
N ALA A 300 -5.26 -4.11 17.06
CA ALA A 300 -5.69 -3.24 15.97
C ALA A 300 -5.13 -3.75 14.64
N VAL A 301 -5.98 -3.85 13.62
CA VAL A 301 -5.62 -4.38 12.30
C VAL A 301 -6.14 -3.46 11.22
N GLN A 302 -5.25 -2.98 10.35
CA GLN A 302 -5.59 -2.14 9.20
C GLN A 302 -6.22 -3.00 8.11
N VAL A 303 -7.54 -2.87 7.90
CA VAL A 303 -8.26 -3.66 6.89
C VAL A 303 -8.46 -2.93 5.57
N ASP A 304 -8.13 -1.64 5.54
CA ASP A 304 -8.25 -0.78 4.36
C ASP A 304 -6.92 -0.04 4.09
N PHE A 305 -6.52 -0.09 2.82
CA PHE A 305 -5.27 0.46 2.29
C PHE A 305 -5.52 1.47 1.14
N GLU A 306 -6.74 1.98 0.98
CA GLU A 306 -7.13 2.92 -0.08
C GLU A 306 -6.13 4.09 -0.22
N TYR A 307 -5.77 4.71 0.91
CA TYR A 307 -4.82 5.84 0.95
C TYR A 307 -3.37 5.42 1.24
N THR A 308 -3.03 4.13 1.07
CA THR A 308 -1.68 3.62 1.24
C THR A 308 -0.97 3.48 -0.11
N TYR A 309 0.33 3.74 -0.17
CA TYR A 309 1.07 3.69 -1.42
C TYR A 309 2.53 3.28 -1.21
N LEU A 310 3.13 2.69 -2.26
CA LEU A 310 4.56 2.42 -2.33
C LEU A 310 5.36 3.67 -2.69
N TRP A 311 5.95 4.32 -1.69
CA TRP A 311 6.68 5.59 -1.84
C TRP A 311 7.79 5.53 -2.89
N ASP A 312 8.61 4.47 -2.90
CA ASP A 312 9.73 4.30 -3.82
C ASP A 312 9.33 4.20 -5.30
N LEU A 313 8.05 3.97 -5.57
CA LEU A 313 7.50 3.89 -6.93
C LEU A 313 6.78 5.18 -7.35
N THR A 314 6.64 6.16 -6.46
CA THR A 314 5.98 7.44 -6.75
C THR A 314 6.81 8.37 -7.64
N ILE A 315 6.18 9.42 -8.16
CA ILE A 315 6.88 10.52 -8.83
C ILE A 315 7.83 11.25 -7.88
N TRP A 316 7.48 11.33 -6.58
CA TRP A 316 8.27 12.03 -5.57
C TRP A 316 9.58 11.32 -5.27
N ALA A 317 9.63 9.99 -5.32
CA ALA A 317 10.88 9.25 -5.16
C ALA A 317 11.95 9.60 -6.23
N LYS A 318 11.55 10.15 -7.37
CA LYS A 318 12.46 10.62 -8.44
C LYS A 318 12.88 12.08 -8.26
N SER A 319 12.25 12.80 -7.34
CA SER A 319 12.53 14.21 -7.08
C SER A 319 13.90 14.41 -6.43
N THR A 320 14.62 15.46 -6.81
CA THR A 320 15.90 15.84 -6.19
C THR A 320 15.74 16.63 -4.89
N LEU A 321 14.51 16.95 -4.49
CA LEU A 321 14.23 17.68 -3.24
C LEU A 321 14.73 16.86 -2.04
N LYS A 322 15.42 17.55 -1.12
CA LYS A 322 16.07 16.92 0.04
C LYS A 322 15.10 16.07 0.87
N ASP A 323 13.89 16.57 1.11
CA ASP A 323 12.91 15.85 1.95
C ASP A 323 12.41 14.56 1.29
N HIS A 324 12.22 14.56 -0.03
CA HIS A 324 11.89 13.34 -0.78
C HIS A 324 13.03 12.32 -0.76
N GLN A 325 14.27 12.80 -0.86
CA GLN A 325 15.45 11.95 -0.74
C GLN A 325 15.61 11.38 0.68
N ASN A 326 15.34 12.18 1.72
CA ASN A 326 15.34 11.73 3.10
C ASN A 326 14.32 10.60 3.31
N HIS A 327 13.11 10.73 2.75
CA HIS A 327 12.09 9.69 2.80
C HIS A 327 12.56 8.40 2.11
N LEU A 328 13.13 8.50 0.91
CA LEU A 328 13.69 7.36 0.19
C LEU A 328 14.82 6.67 0.99
N ASN A 329 15.55 7.42 1.83
CA ASN A 329 16.62 6.84 2.62
C ASN A 329 16.12 6.04 3.84
N ILE A 330 14.86 6.16 4.28
CA ILE A 330 14.31 5.46 5.47
C ILE A 330 14.54 3.95 5.43
N SER A 331 14.50 3.32 4.26
CA SER A 331 14.78 1.89 4.14
C SER A 331 16.23 1.50 4.45
N LYS A 332 17.17 2.44 4.37
CA LYS A 332 18.59 2.24 4.67
C LYS A 332 18.92 2.29 6.17
N LEU A 333 17.97 2.74 7.01
CA LEU A 333 18.18 2.72 8.45
C LEU A 333 18.27 1.29 8.98
N PRO A 334 19.07 1.03 10.04
CA PRO A 334 19.18 -0.30 10.64
C PRO A 334 17.89 -0.73 11.35
N HIS A 335 17.09 0.22 11.83
CA HIS A 335 15.80 0.00 12.48
C HIS A 335 14.73 0.95 11.90
N PRO A 336 13.43 0.66 12.09
CA PRO A 336 12.37 1.63 11.78
C PRO A 336 12.60 2.95 12.54
N LEU A 337 12.12 4.07 12.02
CA LEU A 337 12.26 5.37 12.71
C LEU A 337 11.57 5.38 14.07
N HIS A 338 12.07 6.16 15.02
CA HIS A 338 11.32 6.38 16.26
C HIS A 338 10.02 7.14 15.94
N PRO A 339 8.84 6.74 16.48
CA PRO A 339 7.56 7.38 16.14
C PRO A 339 7.50 8.90 16.31
N ILE A 340 8.23 9.44 17.28
CA ILE A 340 8.36 10.89 17.51
C ILE A 340 8.92 11.69 16.31
N GLU A 341 9.62 11.01 15.39
CA GLU A 341 10.17 11.65 14.19
C GLU A 341 9.14 11.76 13.06
N LEU A 342 8.04 11.01 13.15
CA LEU A 342 7.08 10.85 12.06
C LEU A 342 5.67 11.30 12.41
N TYR A 343 5.32 11.26 13.69
CA TYR A 343 3.99 11.54 14.17
C TYR A 343 4.00 12.66 15.19
N ASP A 344 2.99 13.49 15.07
CA ASP A 344 2.59 14.50 16.01
C ASP A 344 1.06 14.45 16.16
N TRP A 345 0.49 15.49 16.76
CA TRP A 345 -0.96 15.60 16.87
C TRP A 345 -1.64 15.70 15.50
N ASP A 346 -1.13 16.54 14.60
CA ASP A 346 -1.76 16.80 13.31
C ASP A 346 -1.82 15.53 12.45
N SER A 347 -0.76 14.72 12.51
CA SER A 347 -0.67 13.42 11.84
C SER A 347 -1.64 12.36 12.38
N LEU A 348 -2.20 12.57 13.58
CA LEU A 348 -3.08 11.64 14.28
C LEU A 348 -4.45 12.26 14.62
N ASN A 349 -4.80 13.36 13.95
CA ASN A 349 -6.00 14.14 14.24
C ASN A 349 -7.30 13.34 14.09
N ASP A 350 -7.35 12.34 13.21
CA ASP A 350 -8.54 11.48 13.05
C ASP A 350 -8.81 10.62 14.28
N PHE A 351 -7.79 10.43 15.13
CA PHE A 351 -7.89 9.75 16.42
C PHE A 351 -8.09 10.70 17.60
N ALA A 352 -8.45 11.96 17.34
CA ALA A 352 -8.85 12.88 18.39
C ALA A 352 -9.92 12.27 19.29
N GLY A 353 -9.78 12.37 20.61
CA GLY A 353 -10.69 11.73 21.59
C GLY A 353 -10.46 10.22 21.82
N TRP A 354 -9.87 9.50 20.85
CA TRP A 354 -9.32 8.16 21.08
C TRP A 354 -8.01 8.19 21.87
N THR A 355 -7.18 9.20 21.63
CA THR A 355 -6.17 9.64 22.60
C THR A 355 -6.81 10.58 23.63
N PRO A 356 -6.19 10.79 24.81
CA PRO A 356 -6.71 11.77 25.76
C PRO A 356 -6.94 13.13 25.10
N TRP A 357 -8.15 13.68 25.27
CA TRP A 357 -8.57 14.91 24.60
C TRP A 357 -7.66 16.09 24.91
N ASP A 358 -7.11 16.15 26.12
CA ASP A 358 -6.14 17.16 26.56
C ASP A 358 -4.79 17.08 25.80
N TRP A 359 -4.60 16.14 24.87
CA TRP A 359 -3.43 16.13 23.98
C TRP A 359 -3.69 16.92 22.69
N SER A 360 -4.97 17.16 22.38
CA SER A 360 -5.43 18.02 21.30
C SER A 360 -5.54 19.46 21.79
N TYR A 361 -5.16 20.44 20.96
CA TYR A 361 -5.08 21.87 21.27
C TYR A 361 -3.88 22.35 22.10
N GLY A 362 -3.26 23.44 21.63
CA GLY A 362 -2.00 24.06 22.07
C GLY A 362 -1.90 24.58 23.52
N ALA A 363 -2.71 24.08 24.46
CA ALA A 363 -2.62 24.43 25.88
C ALA A 363 -1.60 23.58 26.67
N HIS A 364 -0.96 22.57 26.06
CA HIS A 364 -0.26 21.52 26.79
C HIS A 364 1.18 21.25 26.35
N MET A 365 1.89 22.29 25.88
CA MET A 365 3.35 22.31 25.87
C MET A 365 3.85 22.41 27.33
N ARG A 366 3.91 21.29 28.06
CA ARG A 366 4.69 21.26 29.32
C ARG A 366 6.15 21.11 28.94
N GLU A 367 6.99 22.05 29.39
CA GLU A 367 8.44 22.00 29.19
C GLU A 367 8.86 22.00 27.70
N GLY A 368 8.04 22.59 26.82
CA GLY A 368 8.34 22.71 25.39
C GLY A 368 8.09 21.46 24.55
N MET A 369 7.44 20.43 25.10
CA MET A 369 7.07 19.21 24.38
C MET A 369 5.58 18.89 24.53
N SER A 370 4.94 18.43 23.45
CA SER A 370 3.54 18.01 23.47
C SER A 370 3.34 16.76 24.35
N LEU A 371 2.15 16.59 24.94
CA LEU A 371 1.85 15.41 25.77
C LEU A 371 1.92 14.09 24.98
N ILE A 372 1.61 14.11 23.68
CA ILE A 372 1.75 12.94 22.81
C ILE A 372 3.22 12.56 22.61
N HIS A 373 4.11 13.54 22.44
CA HIS A 373 5.55 13.30 22.38
C HIS A 373 6.11 12.81 23.71
N GLN A 374 5.63 13.33 24.85
CA GLN A 374 5.96 12.81 26.17
C GLN A 374 5.52 11.35 26.33
N TRP A 375 4.35 10.99 25.80
CA TRP A 375 3.89 9.60 25.79
C TRP A 375 4.78 8.71 24.92
N PHE A 376 5.22 9.17 23.75
CA PHE A 376 6.11 8.39 22.90
C PHE A 376 7.43 8.03 23.59
N ILE A 377 8.00 8.95 24.37
CA ILE A 377 9.30 8.71 25.03
C ILE A 377 9.24 7.84 26.29
N GLN A 378 8.05 7.41 26.71
CA GLN A 378 7.90 6.52 27.86
C GLN A 378 8.59 5.16 27.57
N PRO A 379 9.38 4.61 28.53
CA PRO A 379 10.10 3.35 28.36
C PRO A 379 9.26 2.16 27.89
N GLU A 380 8.01 2.09 28.36
CA GLU A 380 7.03 1.05 28.07
C GLU A 380 6.30 1.24 26.74
N VAL A 381 6.39 2.43 26.13
CA VAL A 381 5.73 2.77 24.86
C VAL A 381 6.72 2.58 23.72
N PHE A 382 7.58 3.57 23.43
CA PHE A 382 8.63 3.46 22.40
C PHE A 382 10.05 3.65 22.94
N GLY A 383 10.19 4.11 24.18
CA GLY A 383 11.48 4.40 24.80
C GLY A 383 12.00 5.80 24.46
N PRO A 384 13.17 6.19 25.00
CA PRO A 384 13.74 7.52 24.75
C PRO A 384 14.02 7.76 23.26
N LYS A 385 13.94 9.03 22.83
CA LYS A 385 14.35 9.48 21.47
C LYS A 385 15.88 9.39 21.32
N GLN A 386 16.39 8.18 21.12
CA GLN A 386 17.80 7.89 20.89
C GLN A 386 17.93 6.72 19.92
N GLU A 387 19.06 6.65 19.22
CA GLU A 387 19.38 5.47 18.42
C GLU A 387 19.46 4.24 19.32
N GLY A 388 18.81 3.15 18.92
CA GLY A 388 18.77 1.94 19.73
C GLY A 388 18.37 0.71 18.94
N PRO A 389 18.29 -0.47 19.60
CA PRO A 389 18.06 -1.75 18.92
C PRO A 389 16.64 -1.92 18.35
N ARG A 390 15.74 -0.98 18.62
CA ARG A 390 14.34 -1.01 18.17
C ARG A 390 14.01 0.07 17.15
N TYR A 391 14.62 1.24 17.30
CA TYR A 391 14.31 2.41 16.50
C TYR A 391 15.56 3.18 16.14
N SER A 392 15.55 3.73 14.94
CA SER A 392 16.56 4.67 14.44
C SER A 392 16.04 6.10 14.46
N LEU A 393 16.94 7.07 14.36
CA LEU A 393 16.62 8.49 14.22
C LEU A 393 16.97 9.03 12.83
N PHE A 394 16.35 10.16 12.43
CA PHE A 394 16.74 10.84 11.18
C PHE A 394 18.22 11.24 11.18
N ALA A 395 18.76 11.66 12.33
CA ALA A 395 20.17 12.02 12.50
C ALA A 395 21.16 10.86 12.27
N THR A 396 20.67 9.62 12.13
CA THR A 396 21.50 8.45 11.79
C THR A 396 21.80 8.41 10.29
N PHE A 397 20.99 9.06 9.44
CA PHE A 397 21.29 9.18 8.00
C PHE A 397 22.59 9.90 7.72
N ASP A 398 22.81 11.03 8.39
CA ASP A 398 23.99 11.86 8.16
C ASP A 398 25.25 11.05 8.45
N ARG A 399 25.23 10.27 9.54
CA ARG A 399 26.32 9.36 9.91
C ARG A 399 26.55 8.25 8.89
N ILE A 400 25.49 7.62 8.39
CA ILE A 400 25.60 6.56 7.36
C ILE A 400 26.20 7.12 6.06
N ASN A 401 25.75 8.30 5.64
CA ASN A 401 26.23 8.96 4.43
C ASN A 401 27.70 9.39 4.56
N GLU A 402 28.08 9.97 5.70
CA GLU A 402 29.47 10.32 6.02
C GLU A 402 30.39 9.09 6.00
N MET A 403 29.98 8.00 6.64
CA MET A 403 30.75 6.75 6.64
C MET A 403 30.92 6.18 5.23
N THR A 404 29.85 6.19 4.42
CA THR A 404 29.88 5.68 3.04
C THR A 404 30.81 6.51 2.15
N ALA A 405 30.79 7.85 2.31
CA ALA A 405 31.67 8.76 1.61
C ALA A 405 33.15 8.53 1.98
N LEU A 406 33.44 8.35 3.27
CA LEU A 406 34.80 8.04 3.76
C LEU A 406 35.31 6.70 3.21
N THR A 407 34.50 5.64 3.24
CA THR A 407 34.88 4.34 2.67
C THR A 407 35.12 4.40 1.16
N SER A 408 34.32 5.17 0.43
CA SER A 408 34.48 5.33 -1.03
C SER A 408 35.77 6.09 -1.37
N SER A 409 36.10 7.13 -0.59
CA SER A 409 37.37 7.86 -0.73
C SER A 409 38.59 6.98 -0.43
N LEU A 410 38.52 6.17 0.62
CA LEU A 410 39.60 5.22 0.98
C LEU A 410 39.81 4.14 -0.10
N HIS A 411 38.74 3.66 -0.75
CA HIS A 411 38.85 2.67 -1.83
C HIS A 411 39.48 3.22 -3.12
N LEU A 412 39.22 4.50 -3.43
CA LEU A 412 39.87 5.20 -4.54
C LEU A 412 41.38 5.43 -4.27
N HIS A 413 41.77 5.70 -3.01
CA HIS A 413 43.17 5.82 -2.65
C HIS A 413 43.91 4.47 -2.59
N SER A 414 43.24 3.39 -2.22
CA SER A 414 43.84 2.04 -2.19
C SER A 414 44.08 1.44 -3.58
N THR A 415 43.27 1.79 -4.58
CA THR A 415 43.44 1.28 -5.97
C THR A 415 44.37 2.16 -6.82
N GLY A 416 44.65 3.39 -6.40
CA GLY A 416 45.62 4.30 -7.04
C GLY A 416 47.10 3.98 -6.81
N SER A 417 47.44 3.02 -5.92
CA SER A 417 48.84 2.71 -5.57
C SER A 417 49.46 1.54 -6.37
N GLN A 418 48.72 0.91 -7.29
CA GLN A 418 49.22 -0.22 -8.11
C GLN A 418 49.42 0.10 -9.61
N ARG A 419 49.89 1.31 -9.96
CA ARG A 419 50.44 1.57 -11.30
C ARG A 419 51.72 2.39 -11.24
N SER A 420 52.86 1.69 -11.22
CA SER A 420 54.04 2.03 -12.03
C SER A 420 55.16 1.03 -11.76
N VAL A 421 55.25 -0.04 -12.57
CA VAL A 421 56.54 -0.52 -13.10
C VAL A 421 56.30 -1.18 -14.46
N GLY A 422 56.77 -0.52 -15.52
CA GLY A 422 57.30 -1.15 -16.73
C GLY A 422 56.32 -1.61 -17.81
N SER A 423 56.19 -0.84 -18.89
CA SER A 423 56.91 -1.16 -20.14
C SER A 423 56.70 -0.06 -21.17
N GLU A 424 57.75 0.69 -21.45
CA GLU A 424 57.89 1.50 -22.65
C GLU A 424 57.98 0.57 -23.87
N HIS A 425 57.28 0.87 -24.97
CA HIS A 425 57.78 0.65 -26.33
C HIS A 425 56.97 1.46 -27.37
N SER A 426 57.64 2.49 -27.89
CA SER A 426 57.77 2.88 -29.32
C SER A 426 56.55 3.23 -30.20
N ARG A 427 56.59 4.50 -30.67
CA ARG A 427 56.48 5.01 -32.08
C ARG A 427 55.21 4.68 -32.89
N SER A 428 54.66 5.49 -33.79
CA SER A 428 54.97 6.81 -34.36
C SER A 428 53.82 7.22 -35.29
N THR A 429 53.63 8.54 -35.46
CA THR A 429 53.21 9.28 -36.68
C THR A 429 51.89 8.94 -37.40
N GLY A 430 51.09 10.00 -37.67
CA GLY A 430 50.12 10.00 -38.77
C GLY A 430 49.14 11.18 -38.76
N LEU A 431 49.49 12.25 -39.46
CA LEU A 431 48.65 13.40 -39.82
C LEU A 431 47.42 13.01 -40.68
N SER A 432 46.32 13.78 -40.62
CA SER A 432 45.55 14.31 -41.78
C SER A 432 44.15 14.83 -41.36
N VAL A 433 43.90 16.15 -41.32
CA VAL A 433 43.15 17.01 -42.29
C VAL A 433 41.61 17.06 -42.15
N ARG A 434 41.14 18.27 -41.79
CA ARG A 434 39.95 19.07 -42.21
C ARG A 434 38.58 18.42 -42.46
N SER A 435 37.55 18.99 -41.83
CA SER A 435 36.55 19.92 -42.44
C SER A 435 35.47 20.30 -41.39
N ARG A 436 35.37 21.56 -40.97
CA ARG A 436 34.43 22.63 -41.42
C ARG A 436 32.94 22.21 -41.51
N GLY A 437 32.13 22.75 -40.59
CA GLY A 437 30.67 22.88 -40.70
C GLY A 437 30.12 23.84 -39.62
N ARG A 438 29.49 24.93 -40.05
CA ARG A 438 28.86 26.05 -39.30
C ARG A 438 27.71 25.57 -38.37
N ARG A 439 27.50 26.11 -37.16
CA ARG A 439 26.75 27.35 -36.78
C ARG A 439 25.24 27.19 -37.11
N VAL A 440 24.25 27.26 -36.22
CA VAL A 440 23.75 28.41 -35.41
C VAL A 440 22.50 27.94 -34.60
N GLU A 441 22.17 28.61 -33.49
CA GLU A 441 20.85 28.74 -32.77
C GLU A 441 20.35 27.54 -31.93
N GLY A 442 19.79 27.70 -30.72
CA GLY A 442 19.42 28.89 -29.96
C GLY A 442 19.22 28.54 -28.48
N SER A 443 19.57 29.48 -27.60
CA SER A 443 19.34 29.44 -26.16
C SER A 443 17.90 29.91 -25.88
N GLY A 444 17.07 29.01 -25.37
CA GLY A 444 15.77 29.36 -24.79
C GLY A 444 15.94 29.51 -23.28
N ASP A 445 16.01 30.76 -22.83
CA ASP A 445 15.82 31.13 -21.44
C ASP A 445 14.34 30.91 -21.10
N THR A 446 14.05 30.02 -20.16
CA THR A 446 12.73 29.92 -19.54
C THR A 446 12.64 30.95 -18.44
N GLN A 447 11.86 31.98 -18.72
CA GLN A 447 11.38 32.99 -17.78
C GLN A 447 10.44 32.30 -16.78
N GLU A 448 10.75 32.41 -15.48
CA GLU A 448 9.83 32.05 -14.40
C GLU A 448 8.82 33.19 -14.28
N ASP A 449 7.54 32.88 -14.51
CA ASP A 449 6.43 33.81 -14.31
C ASP A 449 6.10 33.88 -12.81
N ASP A 450 6.27 35.07 -12.25
CA ASP A 450 5.81 35.47 -10.92
C ASP A 450 4.27 35.33 -10.84
N ILE A 451 3.80 34.54 -9.87
CA ILE A 451 2.39 34.47 -9.48
C ILE A 451 2.11 35.68 -8.58
N PRO A 452 1.12 36.53 -8.90
CA PRO A 452 0.74 37.60 -8.00
C PRO A 452 -0.01 37.04 -6.79
N GLU A 453 0.39 37.48 -5.60
CA GLU A 453 -0.37 37.32 -4.37
C GLU A 453 -1.63 38.19 -4.49
N ASP A 454 -2.80 37.54 -4.56
CA ASP A 454 -4.09 38.19 -4.37
C ASP A 454 -4.27 38.45 -2.87
N ASP A 455 -4.19 39.73 -2.50
CA ASP A 455 -4.75 40.28 -1.27
C ASP A 455 -6.28 40.25 -1.39
N ASP A 456 -6.96 39.46 -0.57
CA ASP A 456 -8.42 39.49 -0.45
C ASP A 456 -8.88 39.92 0.95
N GLU A 457 -9.78 40.91 0.93
CA GLU A 457 -10.84 41.19 1.91
C GLU A 457 -11.91 40.08 1.93
#